data_AF-A0A5D6W9Z3-F1
#
_entry.id   AF-A0A5D6W9Z3-F1
#
_cell.length_a   1.000
_cell.length_b   1.000
_cell.length_c   1.000
_cell.angle_alpha   90.00
_cell.angle_beta   90.00
_cell.angle_gamma   90.00
#
_symmetry.space_group_name_H-M   'P 1'
#
loop_
_entity.id
_entity.type
_entity.pdbx_description
1 polymer ?
#
loop_
_entity_poly.entity_id
_entity_poly.type
_entity_poly.pdbx_seq_one_letter_code
_entity_poly.pdbx_strand_id
1 'polypeptide(L)'
;MLGIQCYAIFWLLISGYALQTLLAHTGPDIDEEERKQWQDEIESMGKFFSGKSIGRVFLLMSVTLLAIDGLGFFFTYQYAELRPWQQWAFYFVAGALIVDSLVDFYRMRKIMAADEPDEIADRMTEYMDATSAWMSLSMIVVSGKCLLAVVLVLWTVFR
;
A
#
# COMPACT_ATOMS: atom_id res chain seq x y z
N MET A 1 -2.08 2.81 -27.57
CA MET A 1 -1.49 1.64 -26.89
C MET A 1 -0.27 2.02 -26.05
N LEU A 2 0.67 2.83 -26.56
CA LEU A 2 1.87 3.24 -25.82
C LEU A 2 1.59 3.81 -24.40
N GLY A 3 0.57 4.66 -24.25
CA GLY A 3 0.21 5.22 -22.94
C GLY A 3 -0.25 4.18 -21.90
N ILE A 4 -0.92 3.11 -22.36
CA ILE A 4 -1.38 2.02 -21.48
C ILE A 4 -0.19 1.12 -21.11
N GLN A 5 0.74 0.87 -22.05
CA GLN A 5 1.99 0.15 -21.78
C GLN A 5 2.84 0.88 -20.73
N CYS A 6 3.08 2.18 -20.91
CA CYS A 6 3.82 2.99 -19.96
C CYS A 6 3.17 2.98 -18.58
N TYR A 7 1.84 3.11 -18.53
CA TYR A 7 1.09 3.05 -17.27
C TYR A 7 1.19 1.67 -16.61
N ALA A 8 1.07 0.57 -17.37
CA ALA A 8 1.14 -0.79 -16.84
C ALA A 8 2.52 -1.08 -16.23
N ILE A 9 3.60 -0.65 -16.91
CA ILE A 9 4.97 -0.76 -16.39
C ILE A 9 5.13 0.09 -15.13
N PHE A 10 4.65 1.33 -15.14
CA PHE A 10 4.69 2.22 -13.97
C PHE A 10 3.94 1.62 -12.77
N TRP A 11 2.74 1.10 -12.99
CA TRP A 11 1.93 0.46 -11.95
C TRP A 11 2.58 -0.81 -11.40
N LEU A 12 3.24 -1.60 -12.27
CA LEU A 12 4.03 -2.76 -11.87
C LEU A 12 5.23 -2.35 -11.00
N LEU A 13 5.95 -1.30 -11.36
CA LEU A 13 7.10 -0.83 -10.59
C LEU A 13 6.69 -0.36 -9.19
N ILE A 14 5.59 0.39 -9.08
CA ILE A 14 5.07 0.84 -7.77
C ILE A 14 4.61 -0.36 -6.93
N SER A 15 3.83 -1.26 -7.53
CA SER A 15 3.32 -2.45 -6.82
C SER A 15 4.44 -3.39 -6.40
N GLY A 16 5.46 -3.54 -7.24
CA GLY A 16 6.66 -4.33 -6.96
C GLY A 16 7.51 -3.74 -5.85
N TYR A 17 7.72 -2.42 -5.85
CA TYR A 17 8.41 -1.73 -4.75
C TYR A 17 7.66 -1.89 -3.43
N ALA A 18 6.33 -1.69 -3.43
CA ALA A 18 5.51 -1.91 -2.24
C ALA A 18 5.61 -3.36 -1.73
N LEU A 19 5.63 -4.34 -2.63
CA LEU A 19 5.77 -5.76 -2.27
C LEU A 19 7.14 -6.03 -1.65
N GLN A 20 8.22 -5.50 -2.25
CA GLN A 20 9.58 -5.66 -1.73
C GLN A 20 9.71 -5.03 -0.34
N THR A 21 9.19 -3.82 -0.14
CA THR A 21 9.22 -3.14 1.16
C THR A 21 8.45 -3.93 2.21
N LEU A 22 7.25 -4.41 1.89
CA LEU A 22 6.45 -5.22 2.82
C LEU A 22 7.17 -6.52 3.18
N LEU A 23 7.76 -7.22 2.20
CA LEU A 23 8.50 -8.46 2.44
C LEU A 23 9.75 -8.23 3.31
N ALA A 24 10.47 -7.12 3.11
CA ALA A 24 11.58 -6.73 3.97
C ALA A 24 11.13 -6.46 5.41
N HIS A 25 9.94 -5.85 5.60
CA HIS A 25 9.37 -5.55 6.92
C HIS A 25 8.59 -6.71 7.58
N THR A 26 8.44 -7.85 6.90
CA THR A 26 7.77 -9.06 7.45
C THR A 26 8.65 -10.30 7.43
N GLY A 27 9.90 -10.17 6.98
CA GLY A 27 10.88 -11.25 7.00
C GLY A 27 11.26 -11.65 8.44
N PRO A 28 11.62 -12.93 8.68
CA PRO A 28 12.04 -13.41 10.00
C PRO A 28 13.36 -12.81 10.50
N ASP A 29 14.08 -12.03 9.67
CA ASP A 29 15.39 -11.43 9.94
C ASP A 29 15.32 -9.89 10.06
N ILE A 30 14.28 -9.32 10.67
CA ILE A 30 14.35 -7.91 11.08
C ILE A 30 15.30 -7.84 12.26
N ASP A 31 16.49 -7.30 12.03
CA ASP A 31 17.48 -7.07 13.06
C ASP A 31 16.88 -6.13 14.13
N GLU A 32 17.10 -6.44 15.42
CA GLU A 32 16.60 -5.60 16.52
C GLU A 32 17.13 -4.16 16.42
N GLU A 33 18.28 -3.97 15.76
CA GLU A 33 18.87 -2.67 15.45
C GLU A 33 18.08 -1.87 14.41
N GLU A 34 17.60 -2.51 13.33
CA GLU A 34 16.75 -1.82 12.35
C GLU A 34 15.43 -1.40 13.02
N ARG A 35 14.81 -2.29 13.78
CA ARG A 35 13.56 -1.98 14.50
C ARG A 35 13.72 -0.78 15.44
N LYS A 36 14.86 -0.63 16.10
CA LYS A 36 15.17 0.51 16.97
C LYS A 36 15.44 1.79 16.19
N GLN A 37 16.20 1.74 15.09
CA GLN A 37 16.40 2.92 14.24
C GLN A 37 15.07 3.47 13.70
N TRP A 38 14.15 2.58 13.29
CA TRP A 38 12.81 2.99 12.85
C TRP A 38 11.97 3.59 13.99
N GLN A 39 12.06 3.04 15.21
CA GLN A 39 11.40 3.63 16.38
C GLN A 39 11.95 5.03 16.69
N ASP A 40 13.27 5.21 16.63
CA ASP A 40 13.92 6.51 16.83
C ASP A 40 13.51 7.52 15.74
N GLU A 41 13.36 7.08 14.48
CA GLU A 41 12.86 7.93 13.40
C GLU A 41 11.41 8.36 13.64
N ILE A 42 10.52 7.45 14.05
CA ILE A 42 9.12 7.75 14.39
C ILE A 42 9.04 8.73 15.57
N GLU A 43 9.83 8.50 16.61
CA GLU A 43 9.89 9.39 17.77
C GLU A 43 10.41 10.78 17.38
N SER A 44 11.41 10.85 16.48
CA SER A 44 11.89 12.11 15.93
C SER A 44 10.81 12.81 15.10
N MET A 45 10.07 12.08 14.26
CA MET A 45 8.98 12.64 13.46
C MET A 45 7.87 13.21 14.34
N GLY A 46 7.49 12.52 15.42
CA GLY A 46 6.53 13.01 16.42
C GLY A 46 7.00 14.26 17.16
N LYS A 47 8.30 14.40 17.42
CA LYS A 47 8.89 15.58 18.06
C LYS A 47 9.05 16.78 17.13
N PHE A 48 9.33 16.56 15.84
CA PHE A 48 9.60 17.64 14.88
C PHE A 48 8.39 18.08 14.05
N PHE A 49 7.38 17.24 13.88
CA PHE A 49 6.20 17.54 13.07
C PHE A 49 4.91 17.32 13.86
N SER A 50 3.91 18.17 13.60
CA SER A 50 2.57 17.95 14.15
C SER A 50 1.91 16.73 13.50
N GLY A 51 1.16 15.95 14.28
CA GLY A 51 0.38 14.80 13.80
C GLY A 51 -0.58 15.19 12.67
N LYS A 52 -1.06 16.45 12.67
CA LYS A 52 -1.86 17.02 11.58
C LYS A 52 -1.08 17.19 10.27
N SER A 53 0.18 17.60 10.32
CA SER A 53 1.04 17.73 9.14
C SER A 53 1.38 16.36 8.56
N ILE A 54 1.85 15.45 9.41
CA ILE A 54 2.20 14.07 9.02
C ILE A 54 0.96 13.36 8.47
N GLY A 55 -0.14 13.41 9.21
CA GLY A 55 -1.45 12.89 8.83
C GLY A 55 -1.88 13.32 7.43
N ARG A 56 -1.75 14.61 7.11
CA ARG A 56 -2.14 15.17 5.82
C ARG A 56 -1.25 14.70 4.67
N VAL A 57 0.06 14.62 4.86
CA VAL A 57 1.00 14.19 3.81
C VAL A 57 0.76 12.73 3.45
N PHE A 58 0.70 11.85 4.45
CA PHE A 58 0.42 10.44 4.22
C PHE A 58 -0.97 10.23 3.61
N LEU A 59 -2.01 10.93 4.09
CA LEU A 59 -3.34 10.83 3.48
C LEU A 59 -3.32 11.23 2.00
N LEU A 60 -2.60 12.31 1.64
CA LEU A 60 -2.45 12.73 0.25
C LEU A 60 -1.73 11.66 -0.58
N MET A 61 -0.69 11.03 -0.03
CA MET A 61 0.00 9.91 -0.67
C MET A 61 -0.93 8.70 -0.83
N SER A 62 -1.65 8.27 0.20
CA SER A 62 -2.60 7.14 0.14
C SER A 62 -3.70 7.39 -0.88
N VAL A 63 -4.28 8.59 -0.95
CA VAL A 63 -5.29 8.94 -1.96
C VAL A 63 -4.72 8.91 -3.37
N THR A 64 -3.50 9.41 -3.55
CA THR A 64 -2.82 9.41 -4.86
C THR A 64 -2.52 7.98 -5.32
N LEU A 65 -1.99 7.14 -4.42
CA LEU A 65 -1.72 5.73 -4.71
C LEU A 65 -3.02 4.96 -4.98
N LEU A 66 -4.09 5.22 -4.22
CA LEU A 66 -5.40 4.62 -4.46
C LEU A 66 -5.98 5.02 -5.83
N ALA A 67 -5.80 6.26 -6.25
CA ALA A 67 -6.20 6.71 -7.58
C ALA A 67 -5.39 6.02 -8.69
N ILE A 68 -4.08 5.86 -8.48
CA ILE A 68 -3.23 5.07 -9.36
C ILE A 68 -3.76 3.64 -9.42
N ASP A 69 -3.93 2.95 -8.29
CA ASP A 69 -4.45 1.58 -8.27
C ASP A 69 -5.82 1.46 -8.94
N GLY A 70 -6.73 2.40 -8.70
CA GLY A 70 -8.05 2.43 -9.34
C GLY A 70 -7.96 2.45 -10.88
N LEU A 71 -7.03 3.22 -11.45
CA LEU A 71 -6.77 3.20 -12.89
C LEU A 71 -6.21 1.85 -13.37
N GLY A 72 -5.35 1.21 -12.56
CA GLY A 72 -4.77 -0.10 -12.87
C GLY A 72 -5.82 -1.20 -12.91
N PHE A 73 -6.73 -1.21 -11.92
CA PHE A 73 -7.88 -2.10 -11.91
C PHE A 73 -8.82 -1.82 -13.09
N PHE A 74 -9.11 -0.56 -13.40
CA PHE A 74 -9.94 -0.18 -14.53
C PHE A 74 -9.37 -0.69 -15.86
N PHE A 75 -8.08 -0.45 -16.12
CA PHE A 75 -7.43 -0.92 -17.34
C PHE A 75 -7.34 -2.44 -17.40
N THR A 76 -7.09 -3.11 -16.27
CA THR A 76 -7.06 -4.57 -16.21
C THR A 76 -8.44 -5.16 -16.53
N TYR A 77 -9.51 -4.58 -15.99
CA TYR A 77 -10.88 -5.00 -16.30
C TYR A 77 -11.23 -4.77 -17.77
N GLN A 78 -10.85 -3.61 -18.32
CA GLN A 78 -11.21 -3.22 -19.68
C GLN A 78 -10.44 -4.00 -20.75
N TYR A 79 -9.18 -4.35 -20.48
CA TYR A 79 -8.26 -4.83 -21.51
C TYR A 79 -7.82 -6.28 -21.31
N ALA A 80 -7.61 -6.77 -20.09
CA ALA A 80 -6.90 -8.03 -19.86
C ALA A 80 -7.69 -9.33 -20.18
N GLU A 81 -8.91 -9.24 -20.72
CA GLU A 81 -9.75 -10.38 -21.15
C GLU A 81 -9.71 -11.58 -20.17
N LEU A 82 -9.95 -11.30 -18.88
CA LEU A 82 -9.79 -12.26 -17.79
C LEU A 82 -10.76 -13.44 -17.92
N ARG A 83 -10.27 -14.67 -17.66
CA ARG A 83 -11.13 -15.87 -17.52
C ARG A 83 -12.06 -15.74 -16.31
N PRO A 84 -13.19 -16.48 -16.25
CA PRO A 84 -14.15 -16.35 -15.14
C PRO A 84 -13.55 -16.52 -13.74
N TRP A 85 -12.61 -17.46 -13.56
CA TRP A 85 -11.93 -17.63 -12.27
C TRP A 85 -10.95 -16.48 -11.95
N GLN A 86 -10.32 -15.88 -12.97
CA GLN A 86 -9.45 -14.71 -12.81
C GLN A 86 -10.27 -13.45 -12.50
N GLN A 87 -11.50 -13.35 -13.02
CA GLN A 87 -12.44 -12.29 -12.65
C GLN A 87 -12.86 -12.38 -11.18
N TRP A 88 -13.11 -13.60 -10.66
CA TRP A 88 -13.35 -13.78 -9.22
C TRP A 88 -12.16 -13.32 -8.38
N ALA A 89 -10.94 -13.70 -8.76
CA ALA A 89 -9.73 -13.23 -8.09
C ALA A 89 -9.57 -11.69 -8.17
N PHE A 90 -9.86 -11.10 -9.34
CA PHE A 90 -9.83 -9.65 -9.54
C PHE A 90 -10.79 -8.93 -8.58
N TYR A 91 -12.05 -9.37 -8.48
CA TYR A 91 -13.01 -8.75 -7.57
C TYR A 91 -12.64 -8.98 -6.10
N PHE A 92 -12.05 -10.12 -5.77
CA PHE A 92 -11.54 -10.37 -4.42
C PHE A 92 -10.43 -9.39 -4.05
N VAL A 93 -9.43 -9.20 -4.91
CA VAL A 93 -8.33 -8.25 -4.65
C VAL A 93 -8.85 -6.80 -4.63
N ALA A 94 -9.82 -6.45 -5.49
CA ALA A 94 -10.46 -5.13 -5.46
C ALA A 94 -11.20 -4.88 -4.14
N GLY A 95 -11.95 -5.88 -3.65
CA GLY A 95 -12.61 -5.81 -2.35
C GLY A 95 -11.62 -5.70 -1.20
N ALA A 96 -10.54 -6.49 -1.23
CA ALA A 96 -9.46 -6.42 -0.26
C ALA A 96 -8.79 -5.03 -0.24
N LEU A 97 -8.55 -4.43 -1.41
CA LEU A 97 -8.00 -3.07 -1.54
C LEU A 97 -8.91 -2.03 -0.89
N ILE A 98 -10.23 -2.13 -1.06
CA ILE A 98 -11.17 -1.20 -0.44
C ILE A 98 -11.09 -1.31 1.09
N VAL A 99 -11.08 -2.53 1.62
CA VAL A 99 -10.99 -2.76 3.08
C VAL A 99 -9.66 -2.24 3.63
N ASP A 100 -8.55 -2.57 2.96
CA ASP A 100 -7.20 -2.12 3.32
C ASP A 100 -7.11 -0.59 3.32
N SER A 101 -7.64 0.07 2.29
CA SER A 101 -7.66 1.55 2.19
C SER A 101 -8.53 2.21 3.25
N LEU A 102 -9.68 1.60 3.61
CA LEU A 102 -10.55 2.11 4.67
C LEU A 102 -9.87 2.03 6.05
N VAL A 103 -9.16 0.93 6.29
CA VAL A 103 -8.40 0.71 7.53
C VAL A 103 -7.24 1.68 7.61
N ASP A 104 -6.49 1.84 6.52
CA ASP A 104 -5.42 2.83 6.39
C ASP A 104 -5.95 4.24 6.70
N PHE A 105 -7.05 4.64 6.05
CA PHE A 105 -7.68 5.94 6.29
C PHE A 105 -8.14 6.12 7.74
N TYR A 106 -8.71 5.09 8.35
CA TYR A 106 -9.16 5.12 9.74
C TYR A 106 -7.97 5.31 10.70
N ARG A 107 -6.88 4.57 10.50
CA ARG A 107 -5.66 4.70 11.31
C ARG A 107 -4.98 6.06 11.08
N MET A 108 -4.91 6.53 9.85
CA MET A 108 -4.34 7.84 9.51
C MET A 108 -5.12 8.96 10.19
N ARG A 109 -6.45 8.85 10.25
CA ARG A 109 -7.29 9.81 10.96
C ARG A 109 -7.03 9.84 12.47
N LYS A 110 -6.71 8.69 13.09
CA LYS A 110 -6.29 8.64 14.49
C LYS A 110 -4.97 9.37 14.70
N ILE A 111 -3.97 9.17 13.83
CA ILE A 111 -2.68 9.89 13.87
C ILE A 111 -2.89 11.40 13.71
N MET A 112 -3.81 11.80 12.82
CA MET A 112 -4.10 13.21 12.56
C MET A 112 -4.85 13.92 13.71
N ALA A 113 -5.49 13.13 14.60
CA ALA A 113 -6.21 13.61 15.76
C ALA A 113 -5.37 13.60 17.05
N ALA A 114 -4.15 13.05 17.01
CA ALA A 114 -3.22 13.08 18.13
C ALA A 114 -2.57 14.48 18.22
N ASP A 115 -2.66 15.07 19.41
CA ASP A 115 -2.15 16.42 19.70
C ASP A 115 -0.81 16.39 20.44
N GLU A 116 -0.52 15.31 21.19
CA GLU A 116 0.73 15.14 21.93
C GLU A 116 1.77 14.32 21.14
N PRO A 117 3.06 14.68 21.19
CA PRO A 117 4.13 13.98 20.46
C PRO A 117 4.26 12.50 20.85
N ASP A 118 4.06 12.18 22.12
CA ASP A 118 4.09 10.81 22.63
C ASP A 118 2.89 10.00 22.10
N GLU A 119 1.71 10.62 22.02
CA GLU A 119 0.53 9.98 21.41
C GLU A 119 0.75 9.76 19.91
N ILE A 120 1.39 10.70 19.19
CA ILE A 120 1.70 10.53 17.76
C ILE A 120 2.64 9.32 17.55
N ALA A 121 3.70 9.21 18.36
CA ALA A 121 4.64 8.09 18.29
C ALA A 121 3.98 6.74 18.61
N ASP A 122 3.10 6.69 19.63
CA ASP A 122 2.34 5.49 19.97
C ASP A 122 1.39 5.07 18.84
N ARG A 123 0.66 6.01 18.23
CA ARG A 123 -0.25 5.71 17.10
C ARG A 123 0.50 5.27 15.85
N MET A 124 1.68 5.85 15.59
CA MET A 124 2.53 5.44 14.47
C MET A 124 3.11 4.04 14.72
N THR A 125 3.48 3.73 15.95
CA THR A 125 3.95 2.39 16.34
C THR A 125 2.82 1.36 16.21
N GLU A 126 1.59 1.68 16.66
CA GLU A 126 0.40 0.83 16.47
C GLU A 126 0.05 0.64 14.99
N TYR A 127 0.23 1.68 14.17
CA TYR A 127 0.04 1.61 12.72
C TYR A 127 1.00 0.60 12.06
N MET A 128 2.24 0.53 12.56
CA MET A 128 3.34 -0.27 12.00
C MET A 128 3.47 -1.68 12.61
N ASP A 129 2.59 -2.09 13.52
CA ASP A 129 2.68 -3.41 14.14
C ASP A 129 2.52 -4.54 13.09
N ALA A 130 3.66 -5.13 12.73
CA ALA A 130 3.83 -6.18 11.73
C ALA A 130 3.09 -7.48 12.08
N THR A 131 2.70 -7.65 13.34
CA THR A 131 1.97 -8.83 13.83
C THR A 131 0.46 -8.78 13.59
N SER A 132 -0.05 -7.66 13.06
CA SER A 132 -1.50 -7.46 12.91
C SER A 132 -2.08 -8.20 11.70
N ALA A 133 -3.33 -8.70 11.82
CA ALA A 133 -4.08 -9.31 10.72
C ALA A 133 -4.23 -8.38 9.48
N TRP A 134 -4.06 -7.08 9.70
CA TRP A 134 -4.07 -6.06 8.65
C TRP A 134 -2.82 -6.13 7.77
N MET A 135 -1.66 -6.52 8.31
CA MET A 135 -0.45 -6.73 7.52
C MET A 135 -0.62 -7.87 6.52
N SER A 136 -1.28 -8.96 6.93
CA SER A 136 -1.63 -10.06 6.02
C SER A 136 -2.60 -9.60 4.92
N LEU A 137 -3.56 -8.75 5.25
CA LEU A 137 -4.46 -8.15 4.26
C LEU A 137 -3.69 -7.29 3.26
N SER A 138 -2.82 -6.39 3.74
CA SER A 138 -1.98 -5.54 2.88
C SER A 138 -1.07 -6.37 1.98
N MET A 139 -0.50 -7.48 2.49
CA MET A 139 0.31 -8.40 1.68
C MET A 139 -0.50 -9.08 0.57
N ILE A 140 -1.74 -9.51 0.85
CA ILE A 140 -2.66 -10.06 -0.15
C ILE A 140 -2.98 -9.01 -1.22
N VAL A 141 -3.28 -7.78 -0.79
CA VAL A 141 -3.61 -6.67 -1.70
C VAL A 141 -2.45 -6.34 -2.61
N VAL A 142 -1.25 -6.15 -2.06
CA VAL A 142 -0.05 -5.77 -2.82
C VAL A 142 0.40 -6.90 -3.74
N SER A 143 0.36 -8.16 -3.29
CA SER A 143 0.65 -9.32 -4.14
C SER A 143 -0.35 -9.44 -5.29
N GLY A 144 -1.65 -9.25 -5.00
CA GLY A 144 -2.71 -9.27 -6.00
C GLY A 144 -2.56 -8.16 -7.04
N LYS A 145 -2.28 -6.92 -6.60
CA LYS A 145 -1.97 -5.80 -7.50
C LYS A 145 -0.78 -6.10 -8.41
N CYS A 146 0.30 -6.64 -7.84
CA CYS A 146 1.49 -7.00 -8.60
C CYS A 146 1.17 -8.03 -9.69
N LEU A 147 0.41 -9.08 -9.38
CA LEU A 147 -0.03 -10.07 -10.36
C LEU A 147 -0.92 -9.46 -11.45
N LEU A 148 -1.86 -8.59 -11.09
CA LEU A 148 -2.72 -7.90 -12.06
C LEU A 148 -1.90 -6.96 -12.97
N ALA A 149 -0.91 -6.26 -12.41
CA ALA A 149 -0.01 -5.42 -13.17
C ALA A 149 0.83 -6.22 -14.17
N VAL A 150 1.33 -7.41 -13.77
CA VAL A 150 2.01 -8.34 -14.70
C VAL A 150 1.08 -8.76 -15.83
N VAL A 151 -0.16 -9.15 -15.51
CA VAL A 151 -1.16 -9.55 -16.52
C VAL A 151 -1.43 -8.41 -17.50
N LEU A 152 -1.58 -7.17 -17.00
CA LEU A 152 -1.79 -6.00 -17.84
C LEU A 152 -0.56 -5.73 -18.73
N VAL A 153 0.66 -5.81 -18.21
CA VAL A 153 1.89 -5.67 -19.00
C VAL A 153 1.96 -6.74 -20.09
N LEU A 154 1.77 -8.01 -19.74
CA LEU A 154 1.78 -9.12 -20.70
C LEU A 154 0.76 -8.89 -21.82
N TRP A 155 -0.45 -8.48 -21.48
CA TRP A 155 -1.46 -8.14 -22.47
C TRP A 155 -1.02 -6.99 -23.38
N THR A 156 -0.44 -5.93 -22.81
CA THR A 156 -0.04 -4.76 -23.60
C THR A 156 1.18 -5.00 -24.49
N VAL A 157 2.05 -5.96 -24.16
CA VAL A 157 3.30 -6.25 -24.91
C VAL A 157 3.09 -7.32 -25.98
N PHE A 158 2.24 -8.32 -25.73
CA PHE A 158 2.03 -9.47 -26.63
C PHE A 158 0.83 -9.32 -27.58
N ARG A 159 0.23 -8.13 -27.67
CA ARG A 159 -0.87 -7.79 -28.59
C ARG A 159 -0.42 -6.78 -29.63
#